data_AF-A0A8T5ZLM2-F1
#
_entry.id   AF-A0A8T5ZLM2-F1
#
_cell.length_a   1.000
_cell.length_b   1.000
_cell.length_c   1.000
_cell.angle_alpha   90.00
_cell.angle_beta   90.00
_cell.angle_gamma   90.00
#
_symmetry.space_group_name_H-M   'P 1'
#
loop_
_entity.id
_entity.type
_entity.pdbx_description
1 polymer ?
#
loop_
_entity_poly.entity_id
_entity_poly.type
_entity_poly.pdbx_seq_one_letter_code
_entity_poly.pdbx_strand_id
1 'polypeptide(L)'
;SLCWLDEFADPTTARKLYTAAFPLVDITVVPDDVIVQHRRVALLELIQKHIRQRDLMGLIDQLVVLLVTECANDSQITALLNYILLTGDEARFKKFISELTRRMPQHRERIMTIAERIYNDGWLLGMEKGKEEGEQRLLRLLLQNGADPEWIQKITGLSTEQMQALEQPLPEIKRDPWIEY
;
A
#
# COMPACT_ATOMS: atom_id res chain seq x y z
N SER A 1 37.32 16.33 15.08
CA SER A 1 37.24 14.85 15.13
C SER A 1 36.66 14.38 13.80
N LEU A 2 37.11 13.26 13.22
CA LEU A 2 36.53 12.68 11.98
C LEU A 2 35.41 11.67 12.28
N CYS A 3 34.96 11.58 13.54
CA CYS A 3 33.93 10.64 13.96
C CYS A 3 32.56 11.31 13.90
N TRP A 4 31.74 10.95 12.91
CA TRP A 4 30.38 11.51 12.72
C TRP A 4 29.46 11.33 13.93
N LEU A 5 29.76 10.40 14.84
CA LEU A 5 29.00 10.20 16.09
C LEU A 5 29.17 11.38 17.08
N ASP A 6 30.24 12.17 16.95
CA ASP A 6 30.46 13.37 17.76
C ASP A 6 29.51 14.52 17.37
N GLU A 7 28.85 14.45 16.21
CA GLU A 7 27.97 15.49 15.67
C GLU A 7 26.52 15.40 16.21
N PHE A 8 26.19 14.36 17.00
CA PHE A 8 24.87 14.23 17.63
C PHE A 8 24.74 15.13 18.87
N ALA A 9 23.52 15.56 19.17
CA ALA A 9 23.22 16.30 20.40
C ALA A 9 23.58 15.53 21.70
N ASP A 10 23.60 14.19 21.63
CA ASP A 10 24.17 13.31 22.66
C ASP A 10 25.08 12.25 22.01
N PRO A 11 26.39 12.52 21.90
CA PRO A 11 27.36 11.60 21.31
C PRO A 11 27.49 10.27 22.07
N THR A 12 27.22 10.26 23.37
CA THR A 12 27.34 9.06 24.21
C THR A 12 26.22 8.08 23.88
N THR A 13 24.99 8.57 23.77
CA THR A 13 23.83 7.76 23.35
C THR A 13 23.96 7.32 21.90
N ALA A 14 24.41 8.21 21.00
CA ALA A 14 24.64 7.85 19.59
C ALA A 14 25.65 6.71 19.45
N ARG A 15 26.79 6.77 20.16
CA ARG A 15 27.78 5.68 20.18
C ARG A 15 27.14 4.38 20.67
N LYS A 16 26.45 4.39 21.81
CA LYS A 16 25.78 3.18 22.35
C LYS A 16 24.77 2.59 21.36
N LEU A 17 23.98 3.43 20.69
CA LEU A 17 22.93 2.98 19.78
C LEU A 17 23.49 2.42 18.47
N TYR A 18 24.47 3.08 17.86
CA TYR A 18 24.95 2.75 16.52
C TYR A 18 26.12 1.75 16.50
N THR A 19 26.77 1.47 17.64
CA THR A 19 27.86 0.47 17.71
C THR A 19 27.49 -0.80 18.46
N ALA A 20 26.36 -0.82 19.16
CA ALA A 20 25.83 -2.05 19.74
C ALA A 20 25.13 -2.91 18.69
N ALA A 21 24.99 -4.21 18.99
CA ALA A 21 24.10 -5.07 18.22
C ALA A 21 22.67 -4.52 18.32
N PHE A 22 22.01 -4.37 17.18
CA PHE A 22 20.62 -3.91 17.14
C PHE A 22 19.72 -4.98 17.79
N PRO A 23 19.03 -4.66 18.91
CA PRO A 23 18.11 -5.60 19.51
C PRO A 23 16.92 -5.78 18.56
N LEU A 24 16.72 -7.00 18.09
CA LEU A 24 15.50 -7.35 17.36
C LEU A 24 14.37 -7.48 18.36
N VAL A 25 13.32 -6.70 18.17
CA VAL A 25 12.11 -6.75 18.99
C VAL A 25 11.08 -7.61 18.27
N ASP A 26 10.63 -8.68 18.92
CA ASP A 26 9.49 -9.45 18.46
C ASP A 26 8.20 -8.75 18.90
N ILE A 27 7.58 -8.02 17.98
CA ILE A 27 6.34 -7.29 18.26
C ILE A 27 5.15 -8.22 18.53
N THR A 28 5.22 -9.50 18.13
CA THR A 28 4.08 -10.42 18.24
C THR A 28 3.77 -10.81 19.69
N VAL A 29 4.78 -10.77 20.56
CA VAL A 29 4.64 -11.09 21.99
C VAL A 29 4.36 -9.86 22.86
N VAL A 30 4.49 -8.65 22.30
CA VAL A 30 4.24 -7.40 23.05
C VAL A 30 2.73 -7.18 23.19
N PRO A 31 2.17 -7.00 24.40
CA PRO A 31 0.74 -6.75 24.59
C PRO A 31 0.25 -5.47 23.89
N ASP A 32 -0.99 -5.45 23.41
CA ASP A 32 -1.53 -4.29 22.66
C ASP A 32 -1.60 -3.02 23.53
N ASP A 33 -1.89 -3.16 24.82
CA ASP A 33 -1.90 -2.07 25.81
C ASP A 33 -0.51 -1.47 26.08
N VAL A 34 0.55 -2.25 25.85
CA VAL A 34 1.94 -1.78 25.85
C VAL A 34 2.25 -1.08 24.54
N ILE A 35 1.89 -1.67 23.39
CA ILE A 35 2.11 -1.09 22.05
C ILE A 35 1.50 0.32 21.96
N VAL A 36 0.29 0.52 22.47
CA VAL A 36 -0.40 1.83 22.42
C VAL A 36 0.41 2.95 23.09
N GLN A 37 1.32 2.61 24.02
CA GLN A 37 2.18 3.58 24.71
C GLN A 37 3.42 3.99 23.91
N HIS A 38 3.72 3.30 22.80
CA HIS A 38 4.89 3.58 21.96
C HIS A 38 4.74 4.83 21.08
N ARG A 39 3.70 5.65 21.33
CA ARG A 39 3.43 6.94 20.68
C ARG A 39 3.43 6.81 19.15
N ARG A 40 4.40 7.43 18.46
CA ARG A 40 4.42 7.53 17.00
C ARG A 40 4.56 6.18 16.33
N VAL A 41 5.26 5.22 16.91
CA VAL A 41 5.50 3.91 16.27
C VAL A 41 4.35 2.93 16.48
N ALA A 42 3.52 3.18 17.50
CA ALA A 42 2.47 2.29 17.96
C ALA A 42 1.48 1.86 16.87
N LEU A 43 1.09 2.78 15.98
CA LEU A 43 0.15 2.47 14.91
C LEU A 43 0.70 1.42 13.95
N LEU A 44 1.96 1.59 13.53
CA LEU A 44 2.61 0.65 12.62
C LEU A 44 2.89 -0.69 13.31
N GLU A 45 3.32 -0.65 14.57
CA GLU A 45 3.52 -1.85 15.37
C GLU A 45 2.24 -2.66 15.57
N LEU A 46 1.13 -1.99 15.88
CA LEU A 46 -0.17 -2.65 16.05
C LEU A 46 -0.63 -3.28 14.73
N ILE A 47 -0.54 -2.57 13.61
CA ILE A 47 -0.87 -3.12 12.29
C ILE A 47 0.05 -4.30 11.95
N GLN A 48 1.35 -4.19 12.19
CA GLN A 48 2.33 -5.22 11.86
C GLN A 48 2.17 -6.47 12.73
N LYS A 49 1.90 -6.31 14.04
CA LYS A 49 1.56 -7.43 14.93
C LYS A 49 0.35 -8.20 14.40
N HIS A 50 -0.65 -7.48 13.91
CA HIS A 50 -1.91 -8.02 13.44
C HIS A 50 -1.97 -8.20 11.90
N ILE A 51 -0.82 -8.25 11.23
CA ILE A 51 -0.73 -8.31 9.75
C ILE A 51 -1.36 -9.58 9.14
N ARG A 52 -1.62 -10.60 9.95
CA ARG A 52 -2.27 -11.86 9.54
C ARG A 52 -3.74 -11.91 9.95
N GLN A 53 -4.23 -10.93 10.70
CA GLN A 53 -5.62 -10.84 11.09
C GLN A 53 -6.45 -10.31 9.90
N ARG A 54 -7.38 -11.14 9.42
CA ARG A 54 -8.21 -10.82 8.25
C ARG A 54 -9.23 -9.70 8.51
N ASP A 55 -9.64 -9.52 9.76
CA ASP A 55 -10.62 -8.52 10.14
C ASP A 55 -10.05 -7.59 11.23
N LEU A 56 -9.64 -6.39 10.82
CA LEU A 56 -9.16 -5.35 11.72
C LEU A 56 -10.27 -4.63 12.48
N MET A 57 -11.56 -4.95 12.25
CA MET A 57 -12.64 -4.39 13.06
C MET A 57 -12.48 -4.71 14.55
N GLY A 58 -11.88 -5.86 14.88
CA GLY A 58 -11.55 -6.22 16.26
C GLY A 58 -10.53 -5.29 16.93
N LEU A 59 -9.79 -4.49 16.16
CA LEU A 59 -8.79 -3.54 16.67
C LEU A 59 -9.26 -2.09 16.64
N ILE A 60 -10.51 -1.84 16.28
CA ILE A 60 -11.01 -0.48 16.06
C ILE A 60 -10.87 0.40 17.31
N ASP A 61 -11.03 -0.18 18.51
CA ASP A 61 -10.86 0.54 19.77
C ASP A 61 -9.42 1.05 19.94
N GLN A 62 -8.42 0.18 19.75
CA GLN A 62 -7.01 0.58 19.87
C GLN A 62 -6.59 1.55 18.77
N LEU A 63 -7.07 1.34 17.53
CA LEU A 63 -6.77 2.22 16.40
C LEU A 63 -7.34 3.62 16.61
N VAL A 64 -8.58 3.72 17.12
CA VAL A 64 -9.19 5.03 17.45
C VAL A 64 -8.38 5.74 18.52
N VAL A 65 -7.95 5.04 19.58
CA VAL A 65 -7.09 5.64 20.62
C VAL A 65 -5.83 6.23 20.00
N LEU A 66 -5.12 5.47 19.16
CA LEU A 66 -3.87 5.90 18.53
C LEU A 66 -4.03 7.08 17.56
N LEU A 67 -5.18 7.18 16.91
CA LEU A 67 -5.47 8.23 15.95
C LEU A 67 -5.92 9.52 16.64
N VAL A 68 -6.72 9.42 17.72
CA VAL A 68 -7.16 10.58 18.52
C VAL A 68 -6.02 11.20 19.32
N THR A 69 -5.06 10.40 19.80
CA THR A 69 -3.90 10.94 20.54
C THR A 69 -2.88 11.65 19.63
N GLU A 70 -3.23 11.92 18.37
CA GLU A 70 -2.40 12.53 17.33
C GLU A 70 -1.00 11.92 17.20
N CYS A 71 -0.88 10.65 17.60
CA CYS A 71 0.37 9.92 17.50
C CYS A 71 0.68 9.52 16.05
N ALA A 72 -0.36 9.47 15.21
CA ALA A 72 -0.26 9.10 13.80
C ALA A 72 -0.23 10.30 12.85
N ASN A 73 0.76 10.32 11.97
CA ASN A 73 0.82 11.26 10.84
C ASN A 73 0.05 10.75 9.61
N ASP A 74 -0.07 11.59 8.57
CA ASP A 74 -0.79 11.24 7.34
C ASP A 74 -0.22 9.99 6.66
N SER A 75 1.10 9.82 6.65
CA SER A 75 1.74 8.64 6.06
C SER A 75 1.35 7.36 6.78
N GLN A 76 1.23 7.39 8.11
CA GLN A 76 0.84 6.24 8.91
C GLN A 76 -0.66 5.94 8.80
N ILE A 77 -1.51 6.97 8.72
CA ILE A 77 -2.94 6.80 8.41
C ILE A 77 -3.09 6.20 7.01
N THR A 78 -2.33 6.71 6.03
CA THR A 78 -2.31 6.19 4.66
C THR A 78 -1.89 4.72 4.63
N ALA A 79 -0.85 4.35 5.40
CA ALA A 79 -0.42 2.96 5.53
C ALA A 79 -1.50 2.05 6.15
N LEU A 80 -2.21 2.52 7.18
CA LEU A 80 -3.35 1.80 7.76
C LEU A 80 -4.45 1.56 6.71
N LEU A 81 -4.86 2.61 5.99
CA LEU A 81 -5.94 2.51 5.01
C LEU A 81 -5.56 1.60 3.84
N ASN A 82 -4.32 1.71 3.34
CA ASN A 82 -3.80 0.83 2.29
C ASN A 82 -3.76 -0.63 2.76
N TYR A 83 -3.31 -0.89 3.99
CA TYR A 83 -3.31 -2.24 4.53
C TYR A 83 -4.71 -2.85 4.56
N ILE A 84 -5.71 -2.09 5.02
CA ILE A 84 -7.11 -2.56 5.05
C ILE A 84 -7.65 -2.80 3.65
N LEU A 85 -7.32 -1.92 2.70
CA LEU A 85 -7.73 -2.07 1.30
C LEU A 85 -7.12 -3.33 0.65
N LEU A 86 -5.84 -3.62 0.91
CA LEU A 86 -5.13 -4.76 0.33
C LEU A 86 -5.53 -6.12 0.94
N THR A 87 -5.93 -6.12 2.21
CA THR A 87 -6.29 -7.36 2.94
C THR A 87 -7.79 -7.61 3.00
N GLY A 88 -8.60 -6.57 2.82
CA GLY A 88 -10.05 -6.59 2.85
C GLY A 88 -10.70 -6.62 1.48
N ASP A 89 -12.02 -6.79 1.45
CA ASP A 89 -12.83 -6.44 0.29
C ASP A 89 -13.38 -5.01 0.46
N GLU A 90 -14.01 -4.50 -0.59
CA GLU A 90 -14.58 -3.14 -0.59
C GLU A 90 -15.61 -2.95 0.54
N ALA A 91 -16.41 -3.97 0.85
CA ALA A 91 -17.41 -3.91 1.91
C ALA A 91 -16.76 -3.77 3.29
N ARG A 92 -15.71 -4.54 3.59
CA ARG A 92 -14.92 -4.41 4.83
C ARG A 92 -14.23 -3.06 4.91
N PHE A 93 -13.64 -2.57 3.82
CA PHE A 93 -13.00 -1.26 3.79
C PHE A 93 -14.01 -0.13 4.10
N LYS A 94 -15.15 -0.10 3.40
CA LYS A 94 -16.21 0.89 3.62
C LYS A 94 -16.76 0.85 5.05
N LYS A 95 -16.99 -0.36 5.59
CA LYS A 95 -17.44 -0.56 6.97
C LYS A 95 -16.42 0.01 7.97
N PHE A 96 -15.14 -0.27 7.75
CA PHE A 96 -14.07 0.24 8.61
C PHE A 96 -13.98 1.76 8.57
N ILE A 97 -13.94 2.37 7.39
CA ILE A 97 -13.90 3.84 7.23
C ILE A 97 -15.12 4.49 7.90
N SER A 98 -16.32 3.92 7.70
CA SER A 98 -17.54 4.41 8.33
C SER A 98 -17.46 4.36 9.85
N GLU A 99 -16.99 3.26 10.44
CA GLU A 99 -16.85 3.15 11.89
C GLU A 99 -15.78 4.10 12.44
N LEU A 100 -14.66 4.23 11.73
CA LEU A 100 -13.55 5.11 12.08
C LEU A 100 -14.00 6.58 12.13
N THR A 101 -14.68 7.03 11.07
CA THR A 101 -15.19 8.40 10.95
C THR A 101 -16.36 8.68 11.90
N ARG A 102 -17.17 7.67 12.23
CA ARG A 102 -18.24 7.77 13.24
C ARG A 102 -17.68 8.03 14.63
N ARG A 103 -16.59 7.34 14.99
CA ARG A 103 -15.94 7.46 16.32
C ARG A 103 -15.06 8.68 16.44
N MET A 104 -14.54 9.19 15.32
CA MET A 104 -13.62 10.34 15.28
C MET A 104 -14.13 11.42 14.32
N PRO A 105 -15.26 12.09 14.65
CA PRO A 105 -15.86 13.07 13.74
C PRO A 105 -14.92 14.24 13.42
N GLN A 106 -14.01 14.60 14.34
CA GLN A 106 -13.02 15.66 14.13
C GLN A 106 -11.95 15.31 13.09
N HIS A 107 -11.66 14.02 12.88
CA HIS A 107 -10.68 13.55 11.89
C HIS A 107 -11.33 13.08 10.59
N ARG A 108 -12.66 13.20 10.46
CA ARG A 108 -13.42 12.69 9.31
C ARG A 108 -12.91 13.25 8.00
N GLU A 109 -12.78 14.58 7.90
CA GLU A 109 -12.35 15.24 6.67
C GLU A 109 -10.96 14.72 6.23
N ARG A 110 -9.99 14.74 7.15
CA ARG A 110 -8.64 14.22 6.93
C ARG A 110 -8.63 12.76 6.46
N ILE A 111 -9.40 11.89 7.10
CA ILE A 111 -9.51 10.47 6.72
C ILE A 111 -10.13 10.32 5.33
N MET A 112 -11.19 11.08 5.05
CA MET A 112 -11.87 11.04 3.74
C MET A 112 -10.96 11.54 2.62
N THR A 113 -10.22 12.62 2.83
CA THR A 113 -9.25 13.12 1.84
C THR A 113 -8.18 12.07 1.51
N ILE A 114 -7.66 11.36 2.51
CA ILE A 114 -6.69 10.27 2.27
C ILE A 114 -7.36 9.12 1.52
N ALA A 115 -8.56 8.71 1.92
CA ALA A 115 -9.30 7.64 1.27
C ALA A 115 -9.64 7.96 -0.21
N GLU A 116 -10.07 9.19 -0.50
CA GLU A 116 -10.32 9.68 -1.86
C GLU A 116 -9.05 9.68 -2.71
N ARG A 117 -7.92 10.11 -2.13
CA ARG A 117 -6.63 10.05 -2.83
C ARG A 117 -6.25 8.62 -3.18
N ILE A 118 -6.37 7.67 -2.24
CA ILE A 118 -6.10 6.25 -2.50
C ILE A 118 -7.00 5.73 -3.64
N TYR A 119 -8.29 6.06 -3.62
CA TYR A 119 -9.22 5.67 -4.68
C TYR A 119 -8.82 6.25 -6.04
N ASN A 120 -8.51 7.54 -6.10
CA ASN A 120 -8.10 8.22 -7.33
C ASN A 120 -6.78 7.67 -7.89
N ASP A 121 -5.79 7.42 -7.03
CA ASP A 121 -4.53 6.80 -7.42
C ASP A 121 -4.78 5.40 -8.00
N GLY A 122 -5.65 4.60 -7.37
CA GLY A 122 -6.07 3.29 -7.88
C GLY A 122 -6.80 3.37 -9.23
N TRP A 123 -7.67 4.37 -9.40
CA TRP A 123 -8.39 4.60 -10.66
C TRP A 123 -7.43 4.98 -11.80
N LEU A 124 -6.50 5.91 -11.56
CA LEU A 124 -5.48 6.32 -12.53
C LEU A 124 -4.59 5.15 -12.95
N LEU A 125 -4.09 4.39 -11.98
CA LEU A 125 -3.31 3.16 -12.23
C LEU A 125 -4.11 2.15 -13.05
N GLY A 126 -5.41 1.99 -12.74
CA GLY A 126 -6.30 1.10 -13.49
C GLY A 126 -6.49 1.53 -14.95
N MET A 127 -6.65 2.83 -15.21
CA MET A 127 -6.77 3.36 -16.57
C MET A 127 -5.48 3.20 -17.38
N GLU A 128 -4.33 3.50 -16.77
CA GLU A 128 -3.02 3.36 -17.42
C GLU A 128 -2.75 1.90 -17.76
N LYS A 129 -2.95 0.99 -16.79
CA LYS A 129 -2.81 -0.45 -17.00
C LYS A 129 -3.79 -0.98 -18.06
N GLY A 130 -5.05 -0.53 -18.04
CA GLY A 130 -6.04 -0.93 -19.02
C GLY A 130 -5.69 -0.45 -20.44
N LYS A 131 -5.08 0.73 -20.57
CA LYS A 131 -4.55 1.23 -21.84
C LYS A 131 -3.39 0.37 -22.33
N GLU A 132 -2.40 0.09 -21.48
CA GLU A 132 -1.26 -0.77 -21.83
C GLU A 132 -1.70 -2.19 -22.22
N GLU A 133 -2.59 -2.80 -21.44
CA GLU A 133 -3.14 -4.12 -21.73
C GLU A 133 -3.95 -4.12 -23.04
N GLY A 134 -4.71 -3.05 -23.31
CA GLY A 134 -5.45 -2.85 -24.56
C GLY A 134 -4.54 -2.72 -25.79
N GLU A 135 -3.47 -1.94 -25.68
CA GLU A 135 -2.45 -1.78 -26.73
C GLU A 135 -1.72 -3.11 -26.99
N GLN A 136 -1.24 -3.78 -25.95
CA GLN A 136 -0.60 -5.09 -26.10
C GLN A 136 -1.55 -6.10 -26.74
N ARG A 137 -2.82 -6.11 -26.34
CA ARG A 137 -3.83 -7.00 -26.93
C ARG A 137 -4.03 -6.73 -28.42
N LEU A 138 -4.11 -5.47 -28.82
CA LEU A 138 -4.23 -5.08 -30.23
C LEU A 138 -3.02 -5.58 -31.03
N LEU A 139 -1.81 -5.39 -30.51
CA LEU A 139 -0.58 -5.83 -31.18
C LEU A 139 -0.50 -7.35 -31.31
N ARG A 140 -0.90 -8.09 -30.26
CA ARG A 140 -1.00 -9.56 -30.33
C ARG A 140 -1.99 -10.02 -31.39
N LEU A 141 -3.15 -9.36 -31.49
CA LEU A 141 -4.14 -9.67 -32.53
C LEU A 141 -3.59 -9.38 -33.93
N LEU A 142 -2.85 -8.29 -34.12
CA LEU A 142 -2.20 -7.99 -35.41
C LEU A 142 -1.21 -9.10 -35.80
N LEU A 143 -0.33 -9.52 -34.88
CA LEU A 143 0.61 -10.63 -35.12
C LEU A 143 -0.11 -11.94 -35.45
N GLN A 144 -1.15 -12.29 -34.69
CA GLN A 144 -1.96 -13.50 -34.96
C GLN A 144 -2.66 -13.48 -36.31
N ASN A 145 -3.01 -12.29 -36.82
CA ASN A 145 -3.60 -12.10 -38.15
C ASN A 145 -2.56 -11.93 -39.27
N GLY A 146 -1.27 -12.17 -38.98
CA GLY A 146 -0.21 -12.17 -39.98
C GLY A 146 0.39 -10.81 -40.30
N ALA A 147 0.21 -9.80 -39.42
CA ALA A 147 0.94 -8.54 -39.56
C ALA A 147 2.45 -8.76 -39.40
N ASP A 148 3.24 -8.08 -40.23
CA ASP A 148 4.69 -8.17 -40.22
C ASP A 148 5.28 -7.62 -38.90
N PRO A 149 6.03 -8.43 -38.13
CA PRO A 149 6.66 -8.00 -36.88
C PRO A 149 7.62 -6.82 -37.07
N GLU A 150 8.37 -6.75 -38.17
CA GLU A 150 9.30 -5.64 -38.42
C GLU A 150 8.55 -4.32 -38.66
N TRP A 151 7.42 -4.40 -39.38
CA TRP A 151 6.52 -3.26 -39.59
C TRP A 151 5.90 -2.78 -38.27
N ILE A 152 5.43 -3.69 -37.42
CA ILE A 152 4.91 -3.35 -36.09
C ILE A 152 6.00 -2.66 -35.27
N GLN A 153 7.19 -3.26 -35.19
CA GLN A 153 8.32 -2.73 -34.44
C GLN A 153 8.71 -1.31 -34.89
N LYS A 154 8.69 -1.05 -36.20
CA LYS A 154 8.97 0.26 -36.78
C LYS A 154 7.94 1.34 -36.39
N ILE A 155 6.66 0.98 -36.29
CA ILE A 155 5.59 1.93 -36.00
C ILE A 155 5.41 2.15 -34.49
N THR A 156 5.56 1.10 -33.69
CA THR A 156 5.37 1.16 -32.24
C THR A 156 6.66 1.51 -31.49
N GLY A 157 7.82 1.35 -32.13
CA GLY A 157 9.13 1.58 -31.51
C GLY A 157 9.51 0.53 -30.47
N LEU A 158 8.83 -0.61 -30.44
CA LEU A 158 9.09 -1.67 -29.46
C LEU A 158 10.49 -2.28 -29.62
N SER A 159 11.12 -2.66 -28.51
CA SER A 159 12.36 -3.43 -28.54
C SER A 159 12.09 -4.88 -28.99
N THR A 160 13.14 -5.58 -29.42
CA THR A 160 13.03 -7.02 -29.77
C THR A 160 12.53 -7.86 -28.59
N GLU A 161 12.91 -7.49 -27.37
CA GLU A 161 12.45 -8.14 -26.12
C GLU A 161 10.95 -7.92 -25.89
N GLN A 162 10.47 -6.69 -26.13
CA GLN A 162 9.04 -6.36 -26.03
C GLN A 162 8.23 -7.07 -27.13
N MET A 163 8.78 -7.22 -28.33
CA MET A 163 8.17 -8.00 -29.42
C MET A 163 8.06 -9.48 -29.05
N GLN A 164 9.12 -10.07 -28.47
CA GLN A 164 9.08 -11.46 -27.97
C GLN A 164 8.01 -11.67 -26.88
N ALA A 165 7.81 -10.68 -26.00
CA ALA A 165 6.76 -10.75 -24.97
C ALA A 165 5.33 -10.80 -25.56
N LEU A 166 5.13 -10.28 -26.78
CA LEU A 166 3.84 -10.33 -27.49
C LEU A 166 3.55 -11.68 -28.16
N GLU A 167 4.56 -12.52 -28.40
CA GLU A 167 4.36 -13.86 -28.98
C GLU A 167 3.72 -14.84 -27.99
N GLN A 168 3.71 -14.50 -26.68
CA GLN A 168 3.00 -15.29 -25.69
C GLN A 168 1.48 -15.20 -25.91
N PRO A 169 0.73 -16.31 -25.73
CA PRO A 169 -0.72 -16.33 -25.89
C PRO A 169 -1.39 -15.30 -24.97
N LEU A 170 -2.51 -14.73 -25.42
CA LEU A 170 -3.30 -13.79 -24.64
C LEU A 170 -3.66 -14.44 -23.29
N PRO A 171 -3.45 -13.76 -22.15
CA PRO A 171 -3.95 -14.28 -20.88
C PRO A 171 -5.46 -14.46 -20.96
N GLU A 172 -5.97 -15.57 -20.41
CA GLU A 172 -7.42 -15.79 -20.33
C GLU A 172 -8.06 -14.63 -19.58
N ILE A 173 -9.03 -13.97 -20.23
CA ILE A 173 -9.84 -12.96 -19.58
C ILE A 173 -10.74 -13.70 -18.60
N LYS A 174 -10.34 -13.77 -17.33
CA LYS A 174 -11.31 -13.94 -16.25
C LYS A 174 -12.15 -12.66 -16.24
N ARG A 175 -13.29 -12.69 -16.93
CA ARG A 175 -14.35 -11.72 -16.67
C ARG A 175 -14.79 -12.00 -15.24
N ASP A 176 -14.26 -11.22 -14.31
CA ASP A 176 -14.79 -11.18 -12.97
C ASP A 176 -16.22 -10.61 -13.08
N PRO A 177 -17.28 -11.34 -12.70
CA PRO A 177 -18.67 -10.99 -13.01
C PRO A 177 -19.19 -9.71 -12.34
N TRP A 178 -18.32 -8.94 -11.67
CA TRP A 178 -18.70 -7.98 -10.63
C TRP A 178 -19.06 -6.57 -11.14
N ILE A 179 -19.11 -6.35 -12.45
CA ILE A 179 -19.63 -5.10 -13.02
C ILE A 179 -20.92 -5.42 -13.77
N GLU A 180 -22.00 -5.55 -13.01
CA GLU A 180 -23.36 -5.34 -13.53
C GLU A 180 -23.64 -3.83 -13.43
N TYR A 181 -23.98 -3.23 -14.58
CA TYR A 181 -24.33 -1.81 -14.73
C TYR A 181 -25.64 -1.45 -14.02
#